data_AF-A0A7W8E478-F1
#
_entry.id   AF-A0A7W8E478-F1
#
_cell.length_a   1.000
_cell.length_b   1.000
_cell.length_c   1.000
_cell.angle_alpha   90.00
_cell.angle_beta   90.00
_cell.angle_gamma   90.00
#
_symmetry.space_group_name_H-M   'P 1'
#
loop_
_entity.id
_entity.type
_entity.pdbx_description
1 polymer ?
#
loop_
_entity_poly.entity_id
_entity_poly.type
_entity_poly.pdbx_seq_one_letter_code
_entity_poly.pdbx_strand_id
1 'polypeptide(L)'
;MFDQDRLRADSIRAHTQRFLPLILALWLLALVPAGRKLMAFEWTTGATGLTPTHLTGPISNGLSQNEGHSALLVVAIHPLCSCTRATLKELEDAAPNWKQPYRTTFLIYKSKPQPDTITPASDFDWHHAAYIRDAQKALNAEVVDDLNGEQAAKLGALTSGEVLLYSAPDQHGSRHLVFSGGVTAGRGMEGENTGIATLSQALNAAFTQPGAHAPVYGCGLAALSNSTPRGLAK
;
A
#
# COMPACT_ATOMS: atom_id res chain seq x y z
N MET A 1 -50.93 -15.28 44.18
CA MET A 1 -50.33 -15.34 42.82
C MET A 1 -49.25 -14.28 42.62
N PHE A 2 -49.43 -13.04 43.08
CA PHE A 2 -48.44 -11.94 42.94
C PHE A 2 -47.07 -12.12 43.65
N ASP A 3 -46.96 -12.99 44.65
CA ASP A 3 -45.73 -13.14 45.45
C ASP A 3 -44.67 -14.04 44.77
N GLN A 4 -45.13 -15.06 44.03
CA GLN A 4 -44.22 -15.96 43.29
C GLN A 4 -43.53 -15.26 42.12
N ASP A 5 -44.19 -14.28 41.49
CA ASP A 5 -43.60 -13.52 40.38
C ASP A 5 -42.53 -12.51 40.88
N ARG A 6 -42.71 -11.92 42.07
CA ARG A 6 -41.68 -11.09 42.71
C ARG A 6 -40.44 -11.89 43.10
N LEU A 7 -40.63 -13.03 43.77
CA LEU A 7 -39.51 -13.90 44.17
C LEU A 7 -38.73 -14.45 42.96
N ARG A 8 -39.41 -14.72 41.84
CA ARG A 8 -38.76 -15.08 40.57
C ARG A 8 -38.00 -13.91 39.94
N ALA A 9 -38.57 -12.70 39.93
CA ALA A 9 -37.90 -11.51 39.41
C ALA A 9 -36.64 -11.15 40.21
N ASP A 10 -36.70 -11.29 41.54
CA ASP A 10 -35.57 -11.01 42.44
C ASP A 10 -34.47 -12.08 42.33
N SER A 11 -34.84 -13.36 42.16
CA SER A 11 -33.86 -14.42 41.93
C SER A 11 -33.17 -14.27 40.58
N ILE A 12 -33.90 -13.92 39.51
CA ILE A 12 -33.33 -13.62 38.19
C ILE A 12 -32.36 -12.43 38.30
N ARG A 13 -32.78 -11.32 38.92
CA ARG A 13 -31.89 -10.14 39.15
C ARG A 13 -30.62 -10.51 39.89
N ALA A 14 -30.70 -11.31 40.95
CA ALA A 14 -29.55 -11.73 41.74
C ALA A 14 -28.59 -12.64 40.95
N HIS A 15 -29.10 -13.54 40.11
CA HIS A 15 -28.25 -14.37 39.24
C HIS A 15 -27.62 -13.52 38.13
N THR A 16 -28.39 -12.64 37.47
CA THR A 16 -27.88 -11.75 36.43
C THR A 16 -26.78 -10.83 36.96
N GLN A 17 -26.93 -10.26 38.17
CA GLN A 17 -25.90 -9.41 38.79
C GLN A 17 -24.62 -10.17 39.16
N ARG A 18 -24.70 -11.47 39.46
CA ARG A 18 -23.52 -12.31 39.78
C ARG A 18 -22.76 -12.76 38.54
N PHE A 19 -23.45 -13.06 37.44
CA PHE A 19 -22.81 -13.50 36.20
C PHE A 19 -22.40 -12.35 35.28
N LEU A 20 -23.04 -11.18 35.38
CA LEU A 20 -22.69 -10.00 34.58
C LEU A 20 -21.20 -9.60 34.66
N PRO A 21 -20.53 -9.51 35.84
CA PRO A 21 -19.11 -9.15 35.89
C PRO A 21 -18.23 -10.21 35.24
N LEU A 22 -18.57 -11.49 35.35
CA LEU A 22 -17.85 -12.59 34.67
C LEU A 22 -17.99 -12.48 33.15
N ILE A 23 -19.21 -12.24 32.66
CA ILE A 23 -19.50 -12.05 31.23
C ILE A 23 -18.76 -10.82 30.70
N LEU A 24 -18.79 -9.69 31.44
CA LEU A 24 -18.04 -8.48 31.08
C LEU A 24 -16.53 -8.72 31.10
N ALA A 25 -16.01 -9.45 32.08
CA ALA A 25 -14.60 -9.79 32.15
C ALA A 25 -14.17 -10.67 30.96
N LEU A 26 -14.95 -11.69 30.63
CA LEU A 26 -14.71 -12.55 29.46
C LEU A 26 -14.81 -11.76 28.15
N TRP A 27 -15.77 -10.85 28.04
CA TRP A 27 -15.93 -9.98 26.88
C TRP A 27 -14.74 -9.02 26.70
N LEU A 28 -14.29 -8.37 27.78
CA LEU A 28 -13.07 -7.54 27.76
C LEU A 28 -11.82 -8.37 27.45
N LEU A 29 -11.71 -9.57 28.01
CA LEU A 29 -10.60 -10.50 27.76
C LEU A 29 -10.53 -10.93 26.28
N ALA A 30 -11.68 -11.01 25.58
CA ALA A 30 -11.73 -11.26 24.15
C ALA A 30 -11.44 -10.01 23.30
N LEU A 31 -11.94 -8.84 23.71
CA LEU A 31 -11.77 -7.59 22.96
C LEU A 31 -10.34 -7.07 22.95
N VAL A 32 -9.64 -7.08 24.09
CA VAL A 32 -8.27 -6.57 24.17
C VAL A 32 -7.32 -7.25 23.17
N PRO A 33 -7.22 -8.60 23.09
CA PRO A 33 -6.35 -9.25 22.12
C PRO A 33 -6.84 -9.09 20.68
N ALA A 34 -8.15 -9.05 20.44
CA ALA A 34 -8.69 -8.76 19.09
C ALA A 34 -8.30 -7.35 18.63
N GLY A 35 -8.47 -6.34 19.50
CA GLY A 35 -8.03 -4.97 19.25
C GLY A 35 -6.51 -4.90 19.02
N ARG A 36 -5.70 -5.55 19.86
CA ARG A 36 -4.24 -5.59 19.65
C ARG A 36 -3.84 -6.23 18.32
N LYS A 37 -4.55 -7.28 17.87
CA LYS A 37 -4.29 -7.91 16.56
C LYS A 37 -4.65 -6.99 15.39
N LEU A 38 -5.77 -6.26 15.47
CA LEU A 38 -6.17 -5.29 14.45
C LEU A 38 -5.18 -4.13 14.37
N MET A 39 -4.82 -3.53 15.50
CA MET A 39 -3.82 -2.46 15.55
C MET A 39 -2.47 -2.93 15.01
N ALA A 40 -2.04 -4.15 15.38
CA ALA A 40 -0.81 -4.71 14.86
C ALA A 40 -0.86 -4.88 13.34
N PHE A 41 -1.98 -5.31 12.77
CA PHE A 41 -2.15 -5.44 11.34
C PHE A 41 -1.98 -4.08 10.63
N GLU A 42 -2.59 -3.01 11.15
CA GLU A 42 -2.52 -1.66 10.58
C GLU A 42 -1.08 -1.12 10.44
N TRP A 43 -0.21 -1.45 11.41
CA TRP A 43 1.20 -1.02 11.43
C TRP A 43 2.21 -2.11 11.04
N THR A 44 1.74 -3.29 10.60
CA THR A 44 2.66 -4.30 10.06
C THR A 44 3.08 -3.89 8.66
N THR A 45 4.37 -3.68 8.45
CA THR A 45 4.94 -3.33 7.15
C THR A 45 4.79 -4.48 6.15
N GLY A 46 4.60 -4.13 4.88
CA GLY A 46 4.70 -5.08 3.78
C GLY A 46 6.15 -5.49 3.50
N ALA A 47 6.31 -6.49 2.63
CA ALA A 47 7.62 -6.92 2.18
C ALA A 47 8.22 -5.88 1.22
N THR A 48 9.53 -5.64 1.32
CA THR A 48 10.30 -4.84 0.38
C THR A 48 11.37 -5.71 -0.27
N GLY A 49 11.66 -5.47 -1.54
CA GLY A 49 12.70 -6.18 -2.28
C GLY A 49 14.04 -5.47 -2.24
N LEU A 50 15.00 -5.99 -3.00
CA LEU A 50 16.25 -5.29 -3.27
C LEU A 50 15.99 -4.22 -4.34
N THR A 51 15.81 -2.97 -3.92
CA THR A 51 15.64 -1.84 -4.84
C THR A 51 16.95 -1.52 -5.56
N PRO A 52 17.00 -1.52 -6.90
CA PRO A 52 18.19 -1.14 -7.64
C PRO A 52 18.60 0.30 -7.30
N THR A 53 19.83 0.48 -6.81
CA THR A 53 20.40 1.81 -6.52
C THR A 53 20.69 2.62 -7.78
N HIS A 54 20.88 1.92 -8.90
CA HIS A 54 21.03 2.49 -10.23
C HIS A 54 20.04 1.82 -11.18
N LEU A 55 19.47 2.63 -12.05
CA LEU A 55 18.57 2.19 -13.09
C LEU A 55 19.12 2.62 -14.45
N THR A 56 19.40 1.64 -15.31
CA THR A 56 19.83 1.85 -16.69
C THR A 56 18.76 1.36 -17.65
N GLY A 57 18.43 2.18 -18.64
CA GLY A 57 17.39 1.85 -19.62
C GLY A 57 15.95 2.11 -19.15
N PRO A 58 14.96 1.81 -20.00
CA PRO A 58 13.55 2.08 -19.72
C PRO A 58 12.96 1.03 -18.76
N ILE A 59 11.99 1.43 -17.92
CA ILE A 59 11.28 0.50 -17.02
C ILE A 59 10.26 -0.38 -17.80
N SER A 60 9.98 -0.10 -19.08
CA SER A 60 9.08 -0.86 -19.95
C SER A 60 9.28 -0.49 -21.42
N ASN A 61 8.75 -1.30 -22.35
CA ASN A 61 8.77 -1.02 -23.79
C ASN A 61 7.91 0.20 -24.21
N GLY A 62 7.12 0.77 -23.30
CA GLY A 62 6.28 1.96 -23.51
C GLY A 62 6.91 3.27 -23.01
N LEU A 63 7.91 3.18 -22.13
CA LEU A 63 8.67 4.33 -21.64
C LEU A 63 9.64 4.78 -22.74
N SER A 64 9.14 5.58 -23.68
CA SER A 64 9.95 6.15 -24.75
C SER A 64 11.17 6.85 -24.15
N GLN A 65 12.36 6.52 -24.66
CA GLN A 65 13.64 7.12 -24.27
C GLN A 65 13.71 8.64 -24.52
N ASN A 66 12.70 9.20 -25.18
CA ASN A 66 12.57 10.63 -25.34
C ASN A 66 11.91 11.22 -24.09
N GLU A 67 12.67 12.10 -23.45
CA GLU A 67 12.24 13.32 -22.74
C GLU A 67 12.70 13.45 -21.29
N GLY A 68 13.70 14.32 -21.12
CA GLY A 68 13.75 15.25 -19.99
C GLY A 68 14.82 14.96 -18.94
N HIS A 69 15.55 16.03 -18.59
CA HIS A 69 16.36 16.20 -17.38
C HIS A 69 15.55 16.09 -16.07
N SER A 70 14.46 15.32 -16.05
CA SER A 70 13.54 15.17 -14.93
C SER A 70 13.74 13.86 -14.19
N ALA A 71 13.44 13.88 -12.90
CA ALA A 71 13.39 12.70 -12.05
C ALA A 71 12.25 11.74 -12.47
N LEU A 72 12.35 10.50 -12.05
CA LEU A 72 11.36 9.45 -12.31
C LEU A 72 10.74 8.98 -11.00
N LEU A 73 9.44 9.20 -10.85
CA LEU A 73 8.63 8.71 -9.75
C LEU A 73 7.89 7.44 -10.21
N VAL A 74 8.17 6.30 -9.61
CA VAL A 74 7.46 5.04 -9.87
C VAL A 74 6.57 4.72 -8.69
N VAL A 75 5.32 4.37 -8.93
CA VAL A 75 4.35 4.01 -7.90
C VAL A 75 3.79 2.63 -8.23
N ALA A 76 4.07 1.64 -7.38
CA ALA A 76 3.58 0.27 -7.56
C ALA A 76 2.28 0.08 -6.77
N ILE A 77 1.19 -0.28 -7.45
CA ILE A 77 -0.16 -0.27 -6.85
C ILE A 77 -0.97 -1.50 -7.22
N HIS A 78 -1.77 -1.97 -6.26
CA HIS A 78 -2.83 -2.94 -6.49
C HIS A 78 -4.19 -2.24 -6.43
N PRO A 79 -5.01 -2.29 -7.48
CA PRO A 79 -6.22 -1.46 -7.55
C PRO A 79 -7.25 -1.74 -6.43
N LEU A 80 -7.38 -2.99 -5.97
CA LEU A 80 -8.29 -3.33 -4.86
C LEU A 80 -7.74 -3.01 -3.46
N CYS A 81 -6.50 -2.55 -3.34
CA CYS A 81 -5.90 -2.30 -2.04
C CYS A 81 -6.28 -0.89 -1.54
N SER A 82 -6.83 -0.77 -0.32
CA SER A 82 -7.13 0.54 0.27
C SER A 82 -5.89 1.44 0.41
N CYS A 83 -4.69 0.84 0.51
CA CYS A 83 -3.43 1.57 0.57
C CYS A 83 -3.13 2.31 -0.74
N THR A 84 -3.60 1.81 -1.89
CA THR A 84 -3.42 2.51 -3.17
C THR A 84 -4.12 3.85 -3.16
N ARG A 85 -5.37 3.91 -2.70
CA ARG A 85 -6.11 5.18 -2.62
C ARG A 85 -5.40 6.18 -1.71
N ALA A 86 -4.99 5.75 -0.52
CA ALA A 86 -4.27 6.60 0.42
C ALA A 86 -2.94 7.10 -0.17
N THR A 87 -2.13 6.21 -0.75
CA THR A 87 -0.86 6.58 -1.39
C THR A 87 -1.07 7.60 -2.51
N LEU A 88 -2.05 7.40 -3.40
CA LEU A 88 -2.29 8.33 -4.49
C LEU A 88 -2.76 9.69 -3.99
N LYS A 89 -3.64 9.72 -2.97
CA LYS A 89 -4.11 10.97 -2.36
C LYS A 89 -2.96 11.79 -1.75
N GLU A 90 -2.05 11.15 -1.03
CA GLU A 90 -0.86 11.81 -0.46
C GLU A 90 0.03 12.42 -1.53
N LEU A 91 0.24 11.71 -2.64
CA LEU A 91 1.03 12.19 -3.77
C LEU A 91 0.32 13.35 -4.49
N GLU A 92 -1.00 13.26 -4.72
CA GLU A 92 -1.82 14.32 -5.32
C GLU A 92 -1.76 15.62 -4.52
N ASP A 93 -1.88 15.54 -3.19
CA ASP A 93 -1.87 16.70 -2.31
C ASP A 93 -0.49 17.36 -2.22
N ALA A 94 0.58 16.55 -2.25
CA ALA A 94 1.95 17.05 -2.14
C ALA A 94 2.48 17.61 -3.47
N ALA A 95 2.09 17.05 -4.60
CA ALA A 95 2.60 17.37 -5.94
C ALA A 95 2.62 18.87 -6.30
N PRO A 96 1.59 19.68 -6.00
CA PRO A 96 1.60 21.13 -6.28
C PRO A 96 2.75 21.90 -5.61
N ASN A 97 3.35 21.35 -4.56
CA ASN A 97 4.43 22.00 -3.79
C ASN A 97 5.84 21.51 -4.19
N TRP A 98 5.95 20.58 -5.14
CA TRP A 98 7.24 20.05 -5.59
C TRP A 98 7.89 20.99 -6.61
N LYS A 99 9.15 21.35 -6.36
CA LYS A 99 9.87 22.35 -7.16
C LYS A 99 10.65 21.74 -8.33
N GLN A 100 11.07 20.49 -8.20
CA GLN A 100 11.87 19.84 -9.23
C GLN A 100 10.98 19.16 -10.28
N PRO A 101 11.36 19.17 -11.56
CA PRO A 101 10.61 18.46 -12.58
C PRO A 101 10.73 16.95 -12.37
N TYR A 102 9.60 16.27 -12.45
CA TYR A 102 9.50 14.81 -12.37
C TYR A 102 8.51 14.31 -13.42
N ARG A 103 8.61 13.03 -13.71
CA ARG A 103 7.56 12.28 -14.40
C ARG A 103 7.14 11.12 -13.53
N THR A 104 5.90 10.69 -13.70
CA THR A 104 5.33 9.63 -12.86
C THR A 104 4.94 8.42 -13.71
N THR A 105 5.20 7.23 -13.19
CA THR A 105 4.77 5.97 -13.78
C THR A 105 4.03 5.17 -12.72
N PHE A 106 2.79 4.78 -13.01
CA PHE A 106 2.03 3.86 -12.21
C PHE A 106 2.20 2.45 -12.76
N LEU A 107 2.68 1.53 -11.92
CA LEU A 107 2.69 0.10 -12.18
C LEU A 107 1.44 -0.50 -11.54
N ILE A 108 0.40 -0.74 -12.35
CA ILE A 108 -0.86 -1.30 -11.86
C ILE A 108 -0.80 -2.81 -11.94
N TYR A 109 -0.82 -3.46 -10.78
CA TYR A 109 -0.86 -4.92 -10.71
C TYR A 109 -2.06 -5.48 -11.46
N LYS A 110 -1.81 -6.46 -12.32
CA LYS A 110 -2.82 -7.22 -13.04
C LYS A 110 -2.48 -8.70 -13.01
N SER A 111 -3.39 -9.52 -12.48
CA SER A 111 -3.17 -10.97 -12.47
C SER A 111 -3.36 -11.55 -13.88
N LYS A 112 -2.56 -12.57 -14.22
CA LYS A 112 -2.79 -13.35 -15.44
C LYS A 112 -4.06 -14.20 -15.24
N PRO A 113 -4.93 -14.35 -16.26
CA PRO A 113 -6.01 -15.34 -16.22
C PRO A 113 -5.43 -16.73 -15.93
N GLN A 114 -5.89 -17.38 -14.87
CA GLN A 114 -5.56 -18.78 -14.62
C GLN A 114 -6.53 -19.66 -15.42
N PRO A 115 -6.03 -20.63 -16.22
CA PRO A 115 -6.86 -21.41 -17.14
C PRO A 115 -7.89 -22.33 -16.45
N ASP A 116 -7.84 -22.49 -15.13
CA ASP A 116 -8.65 -23.40 -14.33
C ASP A 116 -9.54 -22.73 -13.27
N THR A 117 -9.48 -21.40 -13.13
CA THR A 117 -10.33 -20.67 -12.18
C THR A 117 -11.50 -20.01 -12.88
N ILE A 118 -12.72 -20.26 -12.36
CA ILE A 118 -13.97 -19.55 -12.71
C ILE A 118 -13.97 -18.15 -12.06
N THR A 119 -12.81 -17.57 -11.79
CA THR A 119 -12.69 -16.14 -11.58
C THR A 119 -12.33 -15.57 -12.93
N PRO A 120 -13.20 -14.74 -13.54
CA PRO A 120 -12.74 -13.91 -14.65
C PRO A 120 -11.41 -13.32 -14.21
N ALA A 121 -10.37 -13.37 -15.05
CA ALA A 121 -9.32 -12.37 -14.94
C ALA A 121 -10.07 -11.06 -14.75
N SER A 122 -9.84 -10.34 -13.67
CA SER A 122 -10.71 -9.21 -13.34
C SER A 122 -10.56 -8.18 -14.47
N ASP A 123 -11.40 -8.29 -15.49
CA ASP A 123 -11.55 -7.44 -16.67
C ASP A 123 -12.11 -6.06 -16.26
N PHE A 124 -12.16 -5.80 -14.95
CA PHE A 124 -12.27 -4.45 -14.44
C PHE A 124 -11.05 -3.70 -14.91
N ASP A 125 -11.28 -2.87 -15.91
CA ASP A 125 -10.34 -1.88 -16.39
C ASP A 125 -10.13 -0.83 -15.30
N TRP A 126 -9.21 -1.14 -14.39
CA TRP A 126 -8.88 -0.32 -13.24
C TRP A 126 -8.32 1.05 -13.63
N HIS A 127 -7.86 1.23 -14.87
CA HIS A 127 -7.50 2.54 -15.41
C HIS A 127 -8.66 3.54 -15.33
N HIS A 128 -9.91 3.05 -15.31
CA HIS A 128 -11.09 3.90 -15.26
C HIS A 128 -11.56 4.26 -13.84
N ALA A 129 -10.99 3.64 -12.80
CA ALA A 129 -11.34 3.99 -11.43
C ALA A 129 -11.07 5.48 -11.18
N ALA A 130 -12.05 6.21 -10.64
CA ALA A 130 -11.98 7.68 -10.56
C ALA A 130 -10.71 8.17 -9.85
N TYR A 131 -10.35 7.57 -8.71
CA TYR A 131 -9.14 7.93 -7.96
C TYR A 131 -7.83 7.64 -8.72
N ILE A 132 -7.78 6.63 -9.60
CA ILE A 132 -6.59 6.37 -10.43
C ILE A 132 -6.49 7.42 -11.53
N ARG A 133 -7.61 7.76 -12.19
CA ARG A 133 -7.64 8.80 -13.23
C ARG A 133 -7.31 10.19 -12.69
N ASP A 134 -7.85 10.51 -11.52
CA ASP A 134 -7.62 11.81 -10.88
C ASP A 134 -6.14 11.94 -10.48
N ALA A 135 -5.55 10.88 -9.90
CA ALA A 135 -4.12 10.80 -9.61
C ALA A 135 -3.27 10.90 -10.88
N GLN A 136 -3.66 10.18 -11.93
CA GLN A 136 -2.95 10.19 -13.20
C GLN A 136 -2.88 11.60 -13.78
N LYS A 137 -3.99 12.34 -13.73
CA LYS A 137 -4.06 13.73 -14.18
C LYS A 137 -3.23 14.65 -13.29
N ALA A 138 -3.36 14.54 -11.97
CA ALA A 138 -2.66 15.40 -11.01
C ALA A 138 -1.13 15.22 -11.07
N LEU A 139 -0.66 14.00 -11.28
CA LEU A 139 0.76 13.64 -11.30
C LEU A 139 1.35 13.56 -12.72
N ASN A 140 0.53 13.83 -13.76
CA ASN A 140 0.90 13.62 -15.16
C ASN A 140 1.52 12.21 -15.38
N ALA A 141 0.85 11.19 -14.84
CA ALA A 141 1.39 9.84 -14.80
C ALA A 141 1.10 9.05 -16.08
N GLU A 142 2.09 8.30 -16.52
CA GLU A 142 1.90 7.17 -17.42
C GLU A 142 1.42 5.96 -16.63
N VAL A 143 0.52 5.16 -17.20
CA VAL A 143 0.01 3.96 -16.55
C VAL A 143 0.44 2.73 -17.33
N VAL A 144 1.03 1.78 -16.62
CA VAL A 144 1.55 0.53 -17.16
C VAL A 144 0.90 -0.64 -16.44
N ASP A 145 0.28 -1.55 -17.20
CA ASP A 145 -0.18 -2.83 -16.68
C ASP A 145 1.04 -3.68 -16.25
N ASP A 146 1.12 -4.01 -14.96
CA ASP A 146 2.17 -4.85 -14.40
C ASP A 146 1.65 -6.27 -14.18
N LEU A 147 1.78 -7.08 -15.23
CA LEU A 147 1.36 -8.48 -15.21
C LEU A 147 2.09 -9.24 -14.10
N ASN A 148 1.32 -9.77 -13.15
CA ASN A 148 1.77 -10.48 -11.94
C ASN A 148 2.78 -9.70 -11.07
N GLY A 149 2.87 -8.38 -11.22
CA GLY A 149 3.83 -7.56 -10.46
C GLY A 149 5.28 -7.74 -10.89
N GLU A 150 5.56 -8.24 -12.10
CA GLU A 150 6.92 -8.56 -12.56
C GLU A 150 7.83 -7.34 -12.66
N GLN A 151 7.31 -6.19 -13.11
CA GLN A 151 8.09 -4.95 -13.21
C GLN A 151 8.34 -4.35 -11.83
N ALA A 152 7.32 -4.30 -10.97
CA ALA A 152 7.46 -3.86 -9.60
C ALA A 152 8.50 -4.73 -8.86
N ALA A 153 8.45 -6.06 -9.04
CA ALA A 153 9.43 -6.97 -8.47
C ALA A 153 10.87 -6.72 -8.94
N LYS A 154 11.09 -6.40 -10.23
CA LYS A 154 12.42 -6.03 -10.76
C LYS A 154 12.98 -4.76 -10.12
N LEU A 155 12.10 -3.85 -9.69
CA LEU A 155 12.47 -2.63 -8.98
C LEU A 155 12.53 -2.81 -7.46
N GLY A 156 12.29 -4.03 -6.95
CA GLY A 156 12.19 -4.30 -5.52
C GLY A 156 10.91 -3.75 -4.87
N ALA A 157 9.97 -3.22 -5.66
CA ALA A 157 8.68 -2.73 -5.17
C ALA A 157 7.69 -3.90 -5.00
N LEU A 158 7.68 -4.51 -3.82
CA LEU A 158 6.92 -5.74 -3.56
C LEU A 158 5.60 -5.49 -2.84
N THR A 159 5.33 -4.24 -2.44
CA THR A 159 4.13 -3.87 -1.67
C THR A 159 3.33 -2.76 -2.35
N SER A 160 2.00 -2.86 -2.30
CA SER A 160 1.07 -1.87 -2.85
C SER A 160 1.22 -0.52 -2.15
N GLY A 161 1.37 0.55 -2.92
CA GLY A 161 1.64 1.88 -2.40
C GLY A 161 3.12 2.17 -2.15
N GLU A 162 4.02 1.29 -2.61
CA GLU A 162 5.45 1.54 -2.63
C GLU A 162 5.80 2.54 -3.73
N VAL A 163 6.61 3.54 -3.36
CA VAL A 163 7.01 4.66 -4.19
C VAL A 163 8.52 4.68 -4.30
N LEU A 164 9.02 4.79 -5.53
CA LEU A 164 10.44 4.91 -5.84
C LEU A 164 10.67 6.24 -6.54
N LEU A 165 11.66 7.02 -6.09
CA LEU A 165 12.12 8.20 -6.79
C LEU A 165 13.54 7.96 -7.29
N TYR A 166 13.73 8.09 -8.59
CA TYR A 166 15.02 8.07 -9.25
C TYR A 166 15.37 9.47 -9.76
N SER A 167 16.65 9.82 -9.72
CA SER A 167 17.15 11.11 -10.20
C SER A 167 16.87 11.33 -11.69
N ALA A 168 17.10 12.56 -12.15
CA ALA A 168 17.35 12.82 -13.55
C ALA A 168 18.47 11.92 -14.08
N PRO A 169 18.44 11.53 -15.38
CA PRO A 169 19.48 10.69 -15.94
C PRO A 169 20.81 11.46 -15.94
N ASP A 170 21.89 10.77 -15.60
CA ASP A 170 23.24 11.29 -15.77
C ASP A 170 23.64 11.32 -17.25
N GLN A 171 24.86 11.80 -17.52
CA GLN A 171 25.43 11.84 -18.87
C GLN A 171 25.54 10.48 -19.57
N HIS A 172 25.44 9.36 -18.83
CA HIS A 172 25.44 7.99 -19.35
C HIS A 172 24.02 7.40 -19.44
N GLY A 173 22.99 8.18 -19.12
CA GLY A 173 21.59 7.73 -19.11
C GLY A 173 21.19 6.93 -17.87
N SER A 174 22.06 6.83 -16.86
CA SER A 174 21.81 6.13 -15.59
C SER A 174 21.07 7.03 -14.61
N ARG A 175 20.16 6.46 -13.84
CA ARG A 175 19.44 7.17 -12.77
C ARG A 175 19.81 6.59 -11.43
N HIS A 176 19.96 7.44 -10.42
CA HIS A 176 20.28 7.04 -9.05
C HIS A 176 19.01 7.01 -8.20
N LEU A 177 18.90 6.04 -7.32
CA LEU A 177 17.80 5.97 -6.35
C LEU A 177 17.94 7.09 -5.31
N VAL A 178 16.90 7.91 -5.19
CA VAL A 178 16.80 9.03 -4.26
C VAL A 178 15.91 8.66 -3.07
N PHE A 179 14.79 7.98 -3.33
CA PHE A 179 13.85 7.54 -2.31
C PHE A 179 13.27 6.17 -2.66
N SER A 180 13.07 5.31 -1.67
CA SER A 180 12.26 4.09 -1.76
C SER A 180 11.43 3.89 -0.50
N GLY A 181 10.12 3.69 -0.65
CA GLY A 181 9.29 3.41 0.52
C GLY A 181 7.83 3.80 0.38
N GLY A 182 7.12 3.80 1.49
CA GLY A 182 5.73 4.22 1.56
C GLY A 182 5.59 5.72 1.82
N VAL A 183 4.45 6.27 1.43
CA VAL A 183 4.07 7.67 1.69
C VAL A 183 2.82 7.79 2.56
N THR A 184 2.56 6.76 3.37
CA THR A 184 1.41 6.69 4.29
C THR A 184 1.90 6.33 5.69
N ALA A 185 1.18 6.73 6.74
CA ALA A 185 1.55 6.40 8.12
C ALA A 185 1.26 4.93 8.51
N GLY A 186 0.44 4.24 7.72
CA GLY A 186 -0.07 2.90 7.99
C GLY A 186 -1.01 2.43 6.88
N ARG A 187 -1.63 1.26 7.07
CA ARG A 187 -2.55 0.67 6.08
C ARG A 187 -3.73 1.60 5.76
N GLY A 188 -3.75 2.14 4.54
CA GLY A 188 -4.87 2.96 4.05
C GLY A 188 -5.08 4.27 4.84
N MET A 189 -4.02 4.77 5.49
CA MET A 189 -4.06 5.99 6.29
C MET A 189 -3.60 7.20 5.47
N GLU A 190 -4.42 8.24 5.45
CA GLU A 190 -4.16 9.57 4.86
C GLU A 190 -3.81 10.56 5.99
N GLY A 191 -3.07 11.62 5.67
CA GLY A 191 -2.59 12.66 6.56
C GLY A 191 -1.07 12.70 6.73
N GLU A 192 -0.61 13.62 7.58
CA GLU A 192 0.80 13.88 7.84
C GLU A 192 1.58 12.60 8.17
N ASN A 193 2.66 12.36 7.43
CA ASN A 193 3.54 11.22 7.65
C ASN A 193 4.98 11.51 7.21
N THR A 194 5.92 10.74 7.74
CA THR A 194 7.35 10.92 7.47
C THR A 194 7.73 10.54 6.04
N GLY A 195 7.00 9.61 5.41
CA GLY A 195 7.26 9.14 4.05
C GLY A 195 7.06 10.25 3.01
N ILE A 196 5.86 10.87 2.99
CA ILE A 196 5.55 11.97 2.07
C ILE A 196 6.41 13.21 2.34
N ALA A 197 6.74 13.48 3.61
CA ALA A 197 7.64 14.58 3.98
C ALA A 197 9.05 14.37 3.42
N THR A 198 9.58 13.15 3.54
CA THR A 198 10.90 12.77 3.02
C THR A 198 10.94 12.83 1.49
N LEU A 199 9.92 12.29 0.82
CA LEU A 199 9.79 12.37 -0.63
C LEU A 199 9.72 13.83 -1.11
N SER A 200 8.92 14.67 -0.44
CA SER A 200 8.79 16.09 -0.75
C SER A 200 10.09 16.85 -0.54
N GLN A 201 10.87 16.51 0.48
CA GLN A 201 12.21 17.08 0.67
C GLN A 201 13.11 16.75 -0.51
N ALA A 202 13.13 15.49 -0.97
CA ALA A 202 13.92 15.07 -2.12
C ALA A 202 13.52 15.81 -3.41
N LEU A 203 12.22 15.96 -3.65
CA LEU A 203 11.65 16.69 -4.80
C LEU A 203 11.77 18.22 -4.69
N ASN A 204 12.21 18.74 -3.55
CA ASN A 204 12.47 20.17 -3.36
C ASN A 204 13.96 20.50 -3.30
N ALA A 205 14.80 19.58 -2.82
CA ALA A 205 16.24 19.77 -2.61
C ALA A 205 17.11 19.26 -3.77
N ALA A 206 16.57 19.23 -4.99
CA ALA A 206 17.30 18.80 -6.20
C ALA A 206 17.96 17.41 -6.07
N PHE A 207 17.28 16.46 -5.40
CA PHE A 207 17.72 15.05 -5.35
C PHE A 207 19.08 14.80 -4.68
N THR A 208 19.49 15.70 -3.79
CA THR A 208 20.84 15.70 -3.18
C THR A 208 21.06 14.66 -2.07
N GLN A 209 19.99 14.00 -1.58
CA GLN A 209 20.08 12.98 -0.54
C GLN A 209 19.85 11.59 -1.15
N PRO A 210 20.89 10.74 -1.23
CA PRO A 210 20.75 9.40 -1.78
C PRO A 210 20.05 8.45 -0.80
N GLY A 211 19.16 7.60 -1.34
CA GLY A 211 18.70 6.37 -0.69
C GLY A 211 17.87 6.56 0.59
N ALA A 212 17.06 7.60 0.69
CA ALA A 212 16.12 7.73 1.81
C ALA A 212 15.06 6.61 1.76
N HIS A 213 14.74 6.02 2.92
CA HIS A 213 13.81 4.89 3.00
C HIS A 213 12.68 5.14 4.00
N ALA A 214 11.45 4.72 3.65
CA ALA A 214 10.29 4.77 4.52
C ALA A 214 9.52 3.44 4.53
N PRO A 215 8.92 3.03 5.66
CA PRO A 215 8.09 1.83 5.71
C PRO A 215 6.92 1.86 4.71
N VAL A 216 6.58 0.70 4.14
CA VAL A 216 5.40 0.51 3.26
C VAL A 216 4.41 -0.39 3.96
N TYR A 217 3.11 -0.09 3.91
CA TYR A 217 2.07 -0.82 4.66
C TYR A 217 1.05 -1.54 3.78
N GLY A 218 1.24 -1.67 2.47
CA GLY A 218 0.25 -2.28 1.58
C GLY A 218 0.13 -3.81 1.59
N CYS A 219 -0.67 -4.32 0.65
CA CYS A 219 -0.73 -5.74 0.28
C CYS A 219 0.46 -6.11 -0.62
N GLY A 220 0.88 -7.37 -0.63
CA GLY A 220 1.95 -7.83 -1.51
C GLY A 220 1.55 -7.79 -3.00
N LEU A 221 2.47 -7.35 -3.86
CA LEU A 221 2.30 -7.23 -5.31
C LEU A 221 2.93 -8.39 -6.08
N ALA A 222 4.06 -8.92 -5.61
CA ALA A 222 4.69 -10.06 -6.24
C ALA A 222 3.99 -11.37 -5.86
N ALA A 223 4.04 -12.35 -6.77
CA ALA A 223 3.65 -13.74 -6.53
C ALA A 223 4.56 -14.48 -5.51
N LEU A 224 4.99 -13.82 -4.43
CA LEU A 224 5.55 -14.50 -3.26
C LEU A 224 4.45 -15.05 -2.33
N SER A 225 3.18 -14.86 -2.67
CA SER A 225 2.06 -15.56 -2.05
C SER A 225 1.68 -16.78 -2.88
N ASN A 226 2.42 -17.89 -2.71
CA ASN A 226 1.89 -19.27 -2.61
C ASN A 226 2.98 -20.34 -2.87
N SER A 227 3.88 -20.53 -1.90
CA SER A 227 4.50 -21.83 -1.65
C SER A 227 4.51 -22.14 -0.16
N THR A 228 3.31 -22.18 0.43
CA THR A 228 3.10 -23.05 1.58
C THR A 228 1.78 -23.76 1.37
N PRO A 229 1.77 -25.02 0.87
CA PRO A 229 0.65 -25.87 1.19
C PRO A 229 0.70 -26.05 2.70
N ARG A 230 -0.21 -25.37 3.41
CA ARG A 230 -0.52 -25.68 4.79
C ARG A 230 -1.24 -27.04 4.75
N GLY A 231 -0.44 -28.09 4.61
CA GLY A 231 -0.87 -29.46 4.76
C GLY A 231 -1.48 -29.61 6.13
N LEU A 232 -2.77 -29.91 6.12
CA LEU A 232 -3.55 -30.28 7.28
C LEU A 232 -2.89 -31.45 8.02
N ALA A 233 -3.01 -31.36 9.34
CA ALA A 233 -2.89 -32.41 10.33
C ALA A 233 -3.00 -33.86 9.81
N LYS A 234 -2.08 -34.70 10.29
CA LYS A 234 -2.46 -35.89 11.04
C LYS A 234 -1.84 -35.80 12.43
#